data_AF-A0A7X7L581-F1
#
_entry.id   AF-A0A7X7L581-F1
#
_cell.length_a   1.000
_cell.length_b   1.000
_cell.length_c   1.000
_cell.angle_alpha   90.00
_cell.angle_beta   90.00
_cell.angle_gamma   90.00
#
_symmetry.space_group_name_H-M   'P 1'
#
loop_
_entity.id
_entity.type
_entity.pdbx_description
1 polymer ?
#
loop_
_entity_poly.entity_id
_entity_poly.type
_entity_poly.pdbx_seq_one_letter_code
_entity_poly.pdbx_strand_id
1 'polypeptide(L)'
;TKTVVRVDHEALDRIRLEALATQQSLIVEEQEKAYDFNTSIDCIDSVSSDQNIFSDPSDVEVSSNFDIWDMLKDALNENELKALDVIIVNGDLKKFADESGIMLEVLVDGINEKAMDYIGDNILDEDMAIYEDYEEYIKGMVKTV
;
A
#
# COMPACT_ATOMS: atom_id res chain seq x y z
N THR A 1 -2.73 -31.92 37.38
CA THR A 1 -1.80 -33.05 37.19
C THR A 1 -0.57 -32.53 36.49
N LYS A 2 0.63 -32.70 37.05
CA LYS A 2 1.88 -32.21 36.45
C LYS A 2 2.49 -33.32 35.60
N THR A 3 2.61 -33.11 34.29
CA THR A 3 3.30 -34.03 33.39
C THR A 3 4.80 -33.77 33.48
N VAL A 4 5.56 -34.74 33.97
CA VAL A 4 7.03 -34.67 33.98
C VAL A 4 7.53 -35.38 32.73
N VAL A 5 8.00 -34.62 31.76
CA VAL A 5 8.61 -35.13 30.53
C VAL A 5 10.12 -35.25 30.75
N ARG A 6 10.68 -36.41 30.46
CA ARG A 6 12.13 -36.66 30.51
C ARG A 6 12.66 -36.65 29.08
N VAL A 7 13.70 -35.87 28.82
CA VAL A 7 14.32 -35.75 27.50
C VAL A 7 15.43 -36.78 27.38
N ASP A 8 15.42 -37.54 26.28
CA ASP A 8 16.52 -38.39 25.87
C ASP A 8 17.55 -37.54 25.12
N HIS A 9 18.73 -37.36 25.73
CA HIS A 9 19.78 -36.51 25.19
C HIS A 9 20.42 -37.09 23.92
N GLU A 10 20.52 -38.42 23.79
CA GLU A 10 21.08 -39.03 22.59
C GLU A 10 20.15 -38.84 21.39
N ALA A 11 18.84 -38.97 21.62
CA ALA A 11 17.84 -38.67 20.59
C ALA A 11 17.88 -37.19 20.18
N LEU A 12 18.01 -36.29 21.15
CA LEU A 12 18.11 -34.85 20.89
C LEU A 12 19.35 -34.49 20.06
N ASP A 13 20.49 -35.11 20.34
CA ASP A 13 21.73 -34.85 19.60
C ASP A 13 21.68 -35.38 18.17
N ARG A 14 21.01 -36.51 17.93
CA ARG A 14 20.72 -36.99 16.56
C ARG A 14 19.86 -36.00 15.77
N ILE A 15 18.78 -35.49 16.39
CA ILE A 15 17.89 -34.51 15.75
C ILE A 15 18.66 -33.22 15.42
N ARG A 16 19.52 -32.75 16.32
CA ARG A 16 20.36 -31.57 16.06
C ARG A 16 21.27 -31.74 14.86
N LEU A 17 21.92 -32.89 14.74
CA LEU A 17 22.86 -33.17 13.66
C LEU A 17 22.14 -33.27 12.30
N GLU A 18 20.98 -33.93 12.25
CA GLU A 18 20.16 -34.05 11.05
C GLU A 18 19.56 -32.69 10.62
N ALA A 19 19.10 -31.89 11.59
CA ALA A 19 18.60 -30.55 11.35
C ALA A 19 19.69 -29.63 10.76
N LEU A 20 20.92 -29.68 11.30
CA LEU A 20 22.04 -28.89 10.80
C LEU A 20 22.37 -29.23 9.34
N ALA A 21 22.41 -30.51 8.99
CA ALA A 21 22.66 -30.95 7.61
C ALA A 21 21.57 -30.45 6.64
N THR A 22 20.31 -30.46 7.09
CA THR A 22 19.18 -29.95 6.29
C THR A 22 19.30 -28.46 6.03
N GLN A 23 19.65 -27.67 7.06
CA GLN A 23 19.85 -26.23 6.93
C GLN A 23 20.98 -25.89 5.97
N GLN A 24 22.11 -26.60 6.08
CA GLN A 24 23.25 -26.42 5.18
C GLN A 24 22.94 -26.82 3.74
N SER A 25 22.00 -27.75 3.51
CA SER A 25 21.57 -28.11 2.14
C SER A 25 20.56 -27.13 1.54
N LEU A 26 19.81 -26.42 2.38
CA LEU A 26 18.83 -25.41 1.95
C LEU A 26 19.48 -24.04 1.72
N ILE A 27 20.74 -23.84 2.12
CA ILE A 27 21.46 -22.61 1.86
C ILE A 27 21.75 -22.53 0.35
N VAL A 28 21.15 -21.55 -0.31
CA VAL A 28 21.42 -21.24 -1.71
C VAL A 28 22.56 -20.24 -1.72
N GLU A 29 23.63 -20.54 -2.45
CA GLU A 29 24.69 -19.56 -2.71
C GLU A 29 24.08 -18.38 -3.48
N GLU A 30 23.92 -17.25 -2.81
CA GLU A 30 23.52 -16.00 -3.46
C GLU A 30 24.64 -15.62 -4.44
N GLN A 31 24.38 -15.79 -5.73
CA GLN A 31 25.21 -15.21 -6.76
C GLN A 31 25.11 -13.70 -6.61
N GLU A 32 26.20 -13.04 -6.21
CA GLU A 32 26.38 -11.59 -6.30
C GLU A 32 26.26 -11.17 -7.77
N LYS A 33 25.03 -11.05 -8.25
CA LYS A 33 24.74 -10.45 -9.54
C LYS A 33 24.70 -8.96 -9.29
N ALA A 34 25.83 -8.30 -9.54
CA ALA A 34 25.92 -6.85 -9.58
C ALA A 34 24.81 -6.30 -10.47
N TYR A 35 23.75 -5.78 -9.85
CA TYR A 35 22.78 -4.92 -10.50
C TYR A 35 23.33 -3.50 -10.33
N ASP A 36 23.56 -2.81 -11.44
CA ASP A 36 24.00 -1.41 -11.44
C ASP A 36 22.88 -0.52 -10.87
N PHE A 37 22.85 -0.37 -9.54
CA PHE A 37 21.97 0.57 -8.85
C PHE A 37 22.68 1.93 -8.75
N ASN A 38 22.61 2.73 -9.82
CA ASN A 38 22.89 4.16 -9.71
C ASN A 38 21.69 4.83 -9.02
N THR A 39 21.78 5.00 -7.69
CA THR A 39 21.55 6.28 -7.00
C THR A 39 21.93 6.12 -5.52
N SER A 40 23.06 6.75 -5.19
CA SER A 40 23.49 7.29 -3.90
C SER A 40 23.40 6.40 -2.66
N ILE A 41 24.51 5.69 -2.44
CA ILE A 41 25.00 5.25 -1.14
C ILE A 41 25.36 6.50 -0.31
N ASP A 42 24.83 6.62 0.90
CA ASP A 42 25.55 7.27 1.98
C ASP A 42 25.58 6.36 3.23
N CYS A 43 26.78 5.82 3.45
CA CYS A 43 27.45 5.65 4.73
C CYS A 43 26.89 4.64 5.74
N ILE A 44 27.27 3.38 5.53
CA ILE A 44 27.59 2.45 6.62
C ILE A 44 28.85 2.94 7.34
N ASP A 45 28.75 3.24 8.64
CA ASP A 45 29.91 3.23 9.51
C ASP A 45 29.64 2.35 10.73
N SER A 46 30.62 1.51 11.03
CA SER A 46 30.53 0.41 11.98
C SER A 46 30.61 0.92 13.42
N VAL A 47 29.65 0.55 14.29
CA VAL A 47 30.01 0.12 15.65
C VAL A 47 28.91 -0.74 16.29
N SER A 48 29.35 -1.84 16.90
CA SER A 48 28.60 -2.69 17.83
C SER A 48 27.84 -1.89 18.89
N SER A 49 26.57 -2.22 19.15
CA SER A 49 26.03 -2.57 20.47
C SER A 49 24.52 -2.82 20.40
N ASP A 50 24.10 -3.88 21.09
CA ASP A 50 22.74 -4.19 21.55
C ASP A 50 21.61 -4.27 20.51
N GLN A 51 21.31 -5.51 20.15
CA GLN A 51 20.07 -5.90 19.49
C GLN A 51 18.86 -5.57 20.38
N ASN A 52 18.31 -4.37 20.22
CA ASN A 52 16.87 -4.16 20.30
C ASN A 52 16.33 -4.22 18.86
N ILE A 53 16.24 -5.43 18.31
CA ILE A 53 15.53 -5.71 17.05
C ILE A 53 14.03 -5.89 17.39
N PHE A 54 13.46 -4.83 17.95
CA PHE A 54 12.02 -4.59 17.91
C PHE A 54 11.84 -3.15 17.43
N SER A 55 12.23 -2.91 16.18
CA SER A 55 11.76 -1.76 15.43
C SER A 55 11.00 -2.33 14.25
N ASP A 56 9.72 -2.51 14.52
CA ASP A 56 8.64 -2.67 13.57
C ASP A 56 8.82 -1.68 12.41
N PRO A 57 9.12 -2.13 11.18
CA PRO A 57 9.34 -1.25 10.04
C PRO A 57 8.02 -0.99 9.31
N SER A 58 6.99 -0.54 10.03
CA SER A 58 5.75 -0.03 9.41
C SER A 58 4.80 0.57 10.44
N ASP A 59 5.31 1.44 11.32
CA ASP A 59 4.48 2.50 11.90
C ASP A 59 4.83 3.79 11.17
N VAL A 60 4.51 3.82 9.86
CA VAL A 60 4.19 5.11 9.23
C VAL A 60 2.86 5.46 9.85
N GLU A 61 2.95 6.33 10.85
CA GLU A 61 1.83 6.80 11.61
C GLU A 61 0.68 7.15 10.67
N VAL A 62 -0.49 6.69 11.07
CA VAL A 62 -1.81 6.98 10.51
C VAL A 62 -1.90 8.47 10.19
N SER A 63 -1.45 8.87 9.00
CA SER A 63 -1.64 10.23 8.51
C SER A 63 -3.15 10.38 8.44
N SER A 64 -3.66 11.24 9.30
CA SER A 64 -5.07 11.57 9.47
C SER A 64 -5.80 11.41 8.15
N ASN A 65 -6.93 10.67 8.08
CA ASN A 65 -7.65 10.44 6.80
C ASN A 65 -7.76 11.69 5.91
N PHE A 66 -7.83 12.88 6.52
CA PHE A 66 -7.71 14.18 5.84
C PHE A 66 -6.50 14.32 4.89
N ASP A 67 -5.31 13.94 5.32
CA ASP A 67 -4.09 14.03 4.52
C ASP A 67 -4.17 13.14 3.27
N ILE A 68 -4.78 11.95 3.39
CA ILE A 68 -4.92 10.99 2.28
C ILE A 68 -5.88 11.54 1.22
N TRP A 69 -7.01 12.12 1.65
CA TRP A 69 -7.97 12.74 0.74
C TRP A 69 -7.41 14.02 0.10
N ASP A 70 -6.62 14.83 0.83
CA ASP A 70 -5.95 15.99 0.24
C ASP A 70 -4.86 15.58 -0.77
N MET A 71 -4.11 14.50 -0.52
CA MET A 71 -3.17 13.94 -1.51
C MET A 71 -3.89 13.44 -2.76
N LEU A 72 -5.04 12.75 -2.61
CA LEU A 72 -5.86 12.35 -3.74
C LEU A 72 -6.36 13.58 -4.52
N LYS A 73 -6.77 14.64 -3.82
CA LYS A 73 -7.22 15.90 -4.44
C LYS A 73 -6.14 16.49 -5.33
N ASP A 74 -4.90 16.53 -4.84
CA ASP A 74 -3.76 17.08 -5.56
C ASP A 74 -3.34 16.18 -6.74
N ALA A 75 -3.60 14.88 -6.65
CA ALA A 75 -3.35 13.93 -7.74
C ALA A 75 -4.42 13.98 -8.84
N LEU A 76 -5.66 14.35 -8.51
CA LEU A 76 -6.77 14.45 -9.46
C LEU A 76 -6.59 15.65 -10.42
N ASN A 77 -6.91 15.43 -11.68
CA ASN A 77 -6.88 16.48 -12.70
C ASN A 77 -8.09 17.41 -12.57
N GLU A 78 -8.02 18.61 -13.17
CA GLU A 78 -9.14 19.56 -13.19
C GLU A 78 -10.43 18.95 -13.75
N ASN A 79 -10.32 18.12 -14.80
CA ASN A 79 -11.46 17.42 -15.38
C ASN A 79 -12.06 16.37 -14.42
N GLU A 80 -11.23 15.67 -13.66
CA GLU A 80 -11.67 14.62 -12.73
C GLU A 80 -12.29 15.22 -11.45
N LEU A 81 -11.75 16.32 -10.94
CA LEU A 81 -12.37 17.06 -9.83
C LEU A 81 -13.74 17.64 -10.24
N LYS A 82 -13.82 18.20 -11.45
CA LYS A 82 -15.11 18.67 -12.01
C LYS A 82 -16.09 17.51 -12.24
N ALA A 83 -15.60 16.35 -12.66
CA ALA A 83 -16.41 15.15 -12.79
C ALA A 83 -17.06 14.77 -11.45
N LEU A 84 -16.26 14.73 -10.39
CA LEU A 84 -16.74 14.45 -9.03
C LEU A 84 -17.74 15.50 -8.54
N ASP A 85 -17.52 16.79 -8.84
CA ASP A 85 -18.49 17.86 -8.56
C ASP A 85 -19.83 17.62 -9.27
N VAL A 86 -19.79 17.29 -10.56
CA VAL A 86 -20.99 16.98 -11.36
C VAL A 86 -21.76 15.82 -10.74
N ILE A 87 -21.08 14.75 -10.31
CA ILE A 87 -21.73 13.59 -9.69
C ILE A 87 -22.40 13.99 -8.36
N ILE A 88 -21.70 14.76 -7.51
CA ILE A 88 -22.24 15.21 -6.21
C ILE A 88 -23.48 16.10 -6.37
N VAL A 89 -23.55 16.91 -7.42
CA VAL A 89 -24.72 17.76 -7.72
C VAL A 89 -25.88 16.95 -8.33
N ASN A 90 -25.77 15.61 -8.40
CA ASN A 90 -26.65 14.71 -9.16
C ASN A 90 -26.74 15.09 -10.65
N GLY A 91 -25.63 15.56 -11.19
CA GLY A 91 -25.46 15.84 -12.61
C GLY A 91 -25.19 14.58 -13.42
N ASP A 92 -25.32 14.71 -14.73
CA ASP A 92 -25.10 13.61 -15.67
C ASP A 92 -23.63 13.58 -16.08
N LEU A 93 -22.85 12.70 -15.45
CA LEU A 93 -21.41 12.59 -15.69
C LEU A 93 -21.09 12.29 -17.16
N LYS A 94 -21.97 11.53 -17.84
CA LYS A 94 -21.84 11.21 -19.26
C LYS A 94 -21.77 12.46 -20.13
N LYS A 95 -22.64 13.43 -19.86
CA LYS A 95 -22.66 14.70 -20.60
C LYS A 95 -21.39 15.51 -20.38
N PHE A 96 -20.89 15.53 -19.15
CA PHE A 96 -19.64 16.23 -18.83
C PHE A 96 -18.44 15.60 -19.55
N ALA A 97 -18.39 14.27 -19.61
CA ALA A 97 -17.34 13.54 -20.33
C ALA A 97 -17.40 13.85 -21.84
N ASP A 98 -18.59 13.81 -22.44
CA ASP A 98 -18.81 14.16 -23.84
C ASP A 98 -18.40 15.61 -24.15
N GLU A 99 -18.75 16.58 -23.29
CA GLU A 99 -18.37 17.99 -23.43
C GLU A 99 -16.87 18.21 -23.26
N SER A 100 -16.23 17.45 -22.36
CA SER A 100 -14.79 17.48 -22.14
C SER A 100 -14.00 16.75 -23.23
N GLY A 101 -14.66 15.99 -24.11
CA GLY A 101 -14.04 15.19 -25.15
C GLY A 101 -13.24 13.99 -24.63
N ILE A 102 -13.58 13.50 -23.42
CA ILE A 102 -12.92 12.37 -22.76
C ILE A 102 -13.93 11.22 -22.70
N MET A 103 -13.48 9.99 -22.92
CA MET A 103 -14.34 8.81 -22.73
C MET A 103 -14.67 8.66 -21.24
N LEU A 104 -15.96 8.50 -20.94
CA LEU A 104 -16.47 8.36 -19.58
C LEU A 104 -15.72 7.29 -18.78
N GLU A 105 -15.46 6.14 -19.40
CA GLU A 105 -14.79 5.01 -18.79
C GLU A 105 -13.35 5.38 -18.40
N VAL A 106 -12.66 6.17 -19.23
CA VAL A 106 -11.30 6.64 -18.93
C VAL A 106 -11.31 7.62 -17.76
N LEU A 107 -12.36 8.43 -17.64
CA LEU A 107 -12.53 9.37 -16.55
C LEU A 107 -12.76 8.63 -15.22
N VAL A 108 -13.67 7.65 -15.23
CA VAL A 108 -13.98 6.82 -14.05
C VAL A 108 -12.80 5.94 -13.67
N ASP A 109 -12.18 5.25 -14.64
CA ASP A 109 -11.00 4.41 -14.41
C ASP A 109 -9.84 5.25 -13.89
N GLY A 110 -9.61 6.46 -14.42
CA GLY A 110 -8.55 7.35 -13.94
C GLY A 110 -8.78 7.84 -12.51
N ILE A 111 -10.03 8.11 -12.13
CA ILE A 111 -10.39 8.45 -10.76
C ILE A 111 -10.19 7.24 -9.83
N ASN A 112 -10.68 6.06 -10.22
CA ASN A 112 -10.56 4.84 -9.43
C ASN A 112 -9.11 4.35 -9.31
N GLU A 113 -8.29 4.48 -10.36
CA GLU A 113 -6.86 4.15 -10.34
C GLU A 113 -6.13 5.01 -9.29
N LYS A 114 -6.37 6.33 -9.30
CA LYS A 114 -5.79 7.22 -8.28
C LYS A 114 -6.34 6.89 -6.90
N ALA A 115 -7.63 6.64 -6.77
CA ALA A 115 -8.21 6.24 -5.49
C ALA A 115 -7.57 4.95 -4.95
N MET A 116 -7.29 3.97 -5.80
CA MET A 116 -6.57 2.74 -5.45
C MET A 116 -5.12 3.02 -5.02
N ASP A 117 -4.44 3.99 -5.62
CA ASP A 117 -3.06 4.33 -5.26
C ASP A 117 -2.95 5.05 -3.89
N TYR A 118 -3.93 5.90 -3.56
CA TYR A 118 -3.90 6.72 -2.33
C TYR A 118 -4.71 6.13 -1.18
N ILE A 119 -5.97 5.74 -1.45
CA ILE A 119 -6.93 5.23 -0.45
C ILE A 119 -6.85 3.70 -0.37
N GLY A 120 -6.47 3.04 -1.47
CA GLY A 120 -6.48 1.59 -1.57
C GLY A 120 -7.87 1.01 -1.85
N ASP A 121 -8.82 1.84 -2.28
CA ASP A 121 -10.19 1.44 -2.60
C ASP A 121 -10.74 2.22 -3.80
N ASN A 122 -11.76 1.65 -4.44
CA ASN A 122 -12.50 2.32 -5.51
C ASN A 122 -13.56 3.23 -4.93
N ILE A 123 -13.64 4.46 -5.45
CA ILE A 123 -14.64 5.44 -4.99
C ILE A 123 -15.90 5.46 -5.85
N LEU A 124 -15.80 5.04 -7.11
CA LEU A 124 -16.90 4.98 -8.07
C LEU A 124 -17.28 3.53 -8.36
N ASP A 125 -18.58 3.27 -8.46
CA ASP A 125 -19.14 1.99 -8.88
C ASP A 125 -19.26 1.85 -10.42
N GLU A 126 -19.83 0.73 -10.86
CA GLU A 126 -20.07 0.45 -12.29
C GLU A 126 -21.09 1.40 -12.94
N ASP A 127 -21.96 2.02 -12.14
CA ASP A 127 -22.98 2.98 -12.57
C ASP A 127 -22.46 4.43 -12.55
N MET A 128 -21.15 4.62 -12.31
CA MET A 128 -20.49 5.92 -12.16
C MET A 128 -21.01 6.75 -10.99
N ALA A 129 -21.56 6.09 -9.97
CA ALA A 129 -21.98 6.70 -8.72
C ALA A 129 -20.88 6.57 -7.66
N ILE A 130 -20.75 7.60 -6.83
CA ILE A 130 -19.83 7.57 -5.69
C ILE A 130 -20.47 6.73 -4.58
N TYR A 131 -19.70 5.83 -3.95
CA TYR A 131 -20.20 5.10 -2.78
C TYR A 131 -20.55 6.04 -1.63
N GLU A 132 -21.63 5.73 -0.89
CA GLU A 132 -22.13 6.56 0.21
C GLU A 132 -21.05 6.84 1.28
N ASP A 133 -20.16 5.87 1.53
CA ASP A 133 -19.05 5.99 2.48
C ASP A 133 -18.03 7.09 2.09
N TYR A 134 -17.96 7.47 0.81
CA TYR A 134 -16.98 8.42 0.28
C TYR A 134 -17.57 9.77 -0.14
N GLU A 135 -18.90 9.87 -0.27
CA GLU A 135 -19.56 11.10 -0.75
C GLU A 135 -19.22 12.32 0.12
N GLU A 136 -19.21 12.17 1.45
CA GLU A 136 -18.90 13.27 2.37
C GLU A 136 -17.46 13.78 2.23
N TYR A 137 -16.51 12.87 2.03
CA TYR A 137 -15.10 13.20 1.85
C TYR A 137 -14.86 13.95 0.54
N ILE A 138 -15.38 13.41 -0.57
CA ILE A 138 -15.23 14.03 -1.89
C ILE A 138 -15.92 15.40 -1.92
N LYS A 139 -17.10 15.52 -1.29
CA LYS A 139 -17.80 16.80 -1.15
C LYS A 139 -17.03 17.82 -0.33
N GLY A 140 -16.27 17.40 0.68
CA GLY A 140 -15.34 18.25 1.41
C GLY A 140 -14.20 18.76 0.52
N MET A 141 -13.60 17.87 -0.28
CA MET A 141 -12.50 18.21 -1.18
C MET A 141 -12.91 19.20 -2.28
N VAL A 142 -14.06 18.95 -2.92
CA VAL A 142 -14.57 19.70 -4.07
C VAL A 142 -15.12 21.08 -3.67
N LYS A 143 -15.76 21.21 -2.50
CA LYS A 143 -16.24 22.53 -2.00
C LYS A 143 -15.11 23.50 -1.63
N THR A 144 -13.90 23.01 -1.52
CA THR A 144 -12.72 23.79 -1.12
C THR A 144 -11.92 24.28 -2.34
N VAL A 145 -12.44 24.13 -3.56
CA VAL A 145 -11.82 24.59 -4.82
C VAL A 145 -12.44 25.90 -5.29
#